data_AF-A0A183ER87-F1
#
_entry.id   AF-A0A183ER87-F1
#
_cell.length_a   1.000
_cell.length_b   1.000
_cell.length_c   1.000
_cell.angle_alpha   90.00
_cell.angle_beta   90.00
_cell.angle_gamma   90.00
#
_symmetry.space_group_name_H-M   'P 1'
#
loop_
_entity.id
_entity.type
_entity.pdbx_description
1 polymer ?
#
loop_
_entity_poly.entity_id
_entity_poly.type
_entity_poly.pdbx_seq_one_letter_code
_entity_poly.pdbx_strand_id
1 'polypeptide(L)'
;MLTEKNVSAGSTWEKELSKIVFDKRYLLLNAVERKAAFEAYVRERTEIERAERKRRAKEARENFRNLLEEAKLHGRSSFTTFASKWGKDNRFKGVEKMREKEEIFNEYVQELDKKEKEERKEKKEKLRRDFIAMLMEKNITRRTKWSSLKKQLEDDERYKAVDRSSSRENLFREYQDTLPEESNSVTALLHRSTLMDLDEENRQKRVAAEAAIEERKKEVEAELGEQLKERSKEHEKHKYQEHEDSFKALLVDLVRVCFFCYQYHTAVSD
;
A
#
# COMPACT_ATOMS: atom_id res chain seq x y z
N MET A 1 21.84 -29.51 -12.04
CA MET A 1 21.31 -30.50 -13.01
C MET A 1 20.02 -30.07 -13.69
N LEU A 2 18.87 -30.01 -12.99
CA LEU A 2 17.56 -29.73 -13.62
C LEU A 2 17.55 -28.40 -14.40
N THR A 3 18.12 -27.35 -13.83
CA THR A 3 18.34 -26.06 -14.50
C THR A 3 19.25 -26.16 -15.73
N GLU A 4 20.40 -26.84 -15.60
CA GLU A 4 21.40 -26.98 -16.66
C GLU A 4 20.89 -27.79 -17.86
N LYS A 5 20.05 -28.80 -17.60
CA LYS A 5 19.42 -29.62 -18.64
C LYS A 5 18.16 -28.98 -19.23
N ASN A 6 17.87 -27.72 -18.85
CA ASN A 6 16.74 -26.95 -19.32
C ASN A 6 15.41 -27.71 -19.19
N VAL A 7 15.22 -28.31 -18.02
CA VAL A 7 13.98 -28.99 -17.65
C VAL A 7 12.89 -27.94 -17.49
N SER A 8 11.79 -28.12 -18.21
CA SER A 8 10.67 -27.17 -18.22
C SER A 8 9.81 -27.32 -16.97
N ALA A 9 9.56 -26.21 -16.27
CA ALA A 9 8.65 -26.17 -15.13
C ALA A 9 7.16 -26.31 -15.54
N GLY A 10 6.83 -26.11 -16.82
CA GLY A 10 5.47 -26.26 -17.35
C GLY A 10 5.17 -27.63 -17.96
N SER A 11 6.09 -28.60 -17.83
CA SER A 11 6.00 -29.92 -18.47
C SER A 11 5.89 -31.04 -17.40
N THR A 12 5.53 -32.25 -17.82
CA THR A 12 5.40 -33.39 -16.90
C THR A 12 6.74 -34.10 -16.70
N TRP A 13 6.87 -34.80 -15.56
CA TRP A 13 8.08 -35.56 -15.21
C TRP A 13 8.51 -36.51 -16.33
N GLU A 14 7.57 -37.28 -16.89
CA GLU A 14 7.84 -38.29 -17.91
C GLU A 14 8.39 -37.68 -19.21
N LYS A 15 7.91 -36.49 -19.58
CA LYS A 15 8.36 -35.77 -20.78
C LYS A 15 9.76 -35.21 -20.61
N GLU A 16 10.09 -34.75 -19.40
CA GLU A 16 11.39 -34.15 -19.11
C GLU A 16 12.46 -35.18 -18.72
N LEU A 17 12.06 -36.41 -18.36
CA LEU A 17 12.93 -37.47 -17.89
C LEU A 17 14.09 -37.79 -18.85
N SER A 18 13.79 -37.85 -20.15
CA SER A 18 14.78 -38.14 -21.20
C SER A 18 15.95 -37.15 -21.24
N LYS A 19 15.75 -35.91 -20.75
CA LYS A 19 16.79 -34.87 -20.69
C LYS A 19 17.80 -35.09 -19.56
N ILE A 20 17.40 -35.84 -18.52
CA ILE A 20 18.17 -35.98 -17.28
C ILE A 20 18.63 -37.40 -17.00
N VAL A 21 17.98 -38.42 -17.59
CA VAL A 21 18.28 -39.85 -17.32
C VAL A 21 19.72 -40.24 -17.65
N PHE A 22 20.37 -39.55 -18.60
CA PHE A 22 21.76 -39.78 -18.99
C PHE A 22 22.78 -38.95 -18.18
N ASP A 23 22.34 -38.02 -17.32
CA ASP A 23 23.25 -37.24 -16.47
C ASP A 23 23.73 -38.10 -15.30
N LYS A 24 25.04 -38.11 -15.03
CA LYS A 24 25.63 -38.89 -13.93
C LYS A 24 24.98 -38.57 -12.57
N ARG A 25 24.53 -37.34 -12.37
CA ARG A 25 23.89 -36.89 -11.12
C ARG A 25 22.48 -37.48 -10.93
N TYR A 26 21.85 -38.00 -11.97
CA TYR A 26 20.55 -38.67 -11.89
C TYR A 26 20.62 -39.91 -10.98
N LEU A 27 21.75 -40.63 -10.99
CA LEU A 27 21.95 -41.83 -10.18
C LEU A 27 22.18 -41.55 -8.68
N LEU A 28 22.41 -40.29 -8.29
CA LEU A 28 22.69 -39.91 -6.90
C LEU A 28 21.47 -39.95 -5.98
N LEU A 29 20.26 -39.92 -6.57
CA LEU A 29 18.99 -39.92 -5.86
C LEU A 29 18.21 -41.18 -6.21
N ASN A 30 17.36 -41.66 -5.30
CA ASN A 30 16.42 -42.75 -5.57
C ASN A 30 15.17 -42.25 -6.34
N ALA A 31 14.28 -43.15 -6.76
CA ALA A 31 13.10 -42.78 -7.56
C ALA A 31 12.18 -41.75 -6.87
N VAL A 32 11.99 -41.87 -5.55
CA VAL A 32 11.14 -40.97 -4.77
C VAL A 32 11.80 -39.59 -4.64
N GLU A 33 13.08 -39.57 -4.28
CA GLU A 33 13.86 -38.33 -4.14
C GLU A 33 13.99 -37.57 -5.47
N ARG A 34 14.14 -38.28 -6.59
CA ARG A 34 14.17 -37.68 -7.93
C ARG A 34 12.87 -36.96 -8.26
N LYS A 35 11.72 -37.60 -7.99
CA LYS A 35 10.41 -37.01 -8.23
C LYS A 35 10.16 -35.82 -7.32
N ALA A 36 10.50 -35.93 -6.03
CA ALA A 36 10.41 -34.82 -5.07
C ALA A 36 11.31 -33.63 -5.46
N ALA A 37 12.56 -33.89 -5.90
CA ALA A 37 13.47 -32.85 -6.37
C ALA A 37 12.96 -32.16 -7.64
N PHE A 38 12.34 -32.89 -8.56
CA PHE A 38 11.69 -32.32 -9.73
C PHE A 38 10.50 -31.45 -9.36
N GLU A 39 9.60 -31.91 -8.50
CA GLU A 39 8.45 -31.12 -8.05
C GLU A 39 8.87 -29.86 -7.28
N ALA A 40 9.91 -29.95 -6.44
CA ALA A 40 10.50 -28.81 -5.77
C ALA A 40 11.07 -27.79 -6.78
N TYR A 41 11.82 -28.26 -7.77
CA TYR A 41 12.35 -27.43 -8.86
C TYR A 41 11.23 -26.77 -9.68
N VAL A 42 10.18 -27.51 -10.05
CA VAL A 42 9.02 -26.97 -10.77
C VAL A 42 8.36 -25.85 -9.98
N ARG A 43 8.12 -26.05 -8.68
CA ARG A 43 7.56 -25.02 -7.78
C ARG A 43 8.45 -23.79 -7.72
N GLU A 44 9.74 -23.98 -7.43
CA GLU A 44 10.71 -22.88 -7.31
C GLU A 44 10.83 -22.09 -8.61
N ARG A 45 10.95 -22.77 -9.75
CA ARG A 45 11.02 -22.11 -11.07
C ARG A 45 9.77 -21.31 -11.40
N THR A 46 8.60 -21.87 -11.11
CA THR A 46 7.31 -21.18 -11.33
C THR A 46 7.22 -19.92 -10.46
N GLU A 47 7.65 -20.00 -9.20
CA GLU A 47 7.64 -18.85 -8.28
C GLU A 47 8.65 -17.78 -8.71
N ILE A 48 9.86 -18.17 -9.13
CA ILE A 48 10.85 -17.25 -9.69
C ILE A 48 10.29 -16.52 -10.91
N GLU A 49 9.68 -17.23 -11.87
CA GLU A 49 9.10 -16.60 -13.08
C GLU A 49 7.93 -15.66 -12.74
N ARG A 50 7.10 -16.03 -11.76
CA ARG A 50 6.01 -15.18 -11.25
C ARG A 50 6.56 -13.94 -10.57
N ALA A 51 7.57 -14.09 -9.71
CA ALA A 51 8.23 -13.00 -9.00
C ALA A 51 8.95 -12.05 -9.97
N GLU A 52 9.64 -12.57 -10.98
CA GLU A 52 10.26 -11.76 -12.04
C GLU A 52 9.23 -10.97 -12.85
N ARG A 53 8.11 -11.61 -13.23
CA ARG A 53 7.02 -10.90 -13.93
C ARG A 53 6.46 -9.78 -13.08
N LYS A 54 6.23 -10.02 -11.78
CA LYS A 54 5.78 -9.01 -10.82
C LYS A 54 6.80 -7.88 -10.66
N ARG A 55 8.09 -8.21 -10.56
CA ARG A 55 9.19 -7.24 -10.44
C ARG A 55 9.27 -6.34 -11.68
N ARG A 56 9.27 -6.91 -12.89
CA ARG A 56 9.28 -6.16 -14.15
C ARG A 56 8.07 -5.24 -14.27
N ALA A 57 6.87 -5.72 -13.91
CA ALA A 57 5.67 -4.90 -13.93
C ALA A 57 5.75 -3.73 -12.94
N LYS A 58 6.29 -3.96 -11.73
CA LYS A 58 6.52 -2.91 -10.73
C LYS A 58 7.52 -1.87 -11.24
N GLU A 59 8.66 -2.30 -11.76
CA GLU A 59 9.68 -1.43 -12.35
C GLU A 59 9.11 -0.61 -13.53
N ALA A 60 8.30 -1.21 -14.40
CA ALA A 60 7.63 -0.51 -15.49
C ALA A 60 6.67 0.57 -14.98
N ARG A 61 5.89 0.29 -13.93
CA ARG A 61 4.98 1.24 -13.30
C ARG A 61 5.71 2.40 -12.62
N GLU A 62 6.81 2.12 -11.92
CA GLU A 62 7.66 3.15 -11.30
C GLU A 62 8.31 4.05 -12.36
N ASN A 63 8.86 3.46 -13.42
CA ASN A 63 9.42 4.21 -14.54
C ASN A 63 8.38 5.09 -15.25
N PHE A 64 7.15 4.57 -15.43
CA PHE A 64 6.04 5.37 -15.96
C PHE A 64 5.69 6.54 -15.02
N ARG A 65 5.69 6.32 -13.70
CA ARG A 65 5.44 7.38 -12.72
C ARG A 65 6.53 8.47 -12.74
N ASN A 66 7.81 8.09 -12.87
CA ASN A 66 8.90 9.06 -13.03
C ASN A 66 8.72 9.93 -14.30
N LEU A 67 8.25 9.31 -15.39
CA LEU A 67 7.92 10.04 -16.62
C LEU A 67 6.76 11.04 -16.40
N LEU A 68 5.74 10.68 -15.59
CA LEU A 68 4.64 11.60 -15.25
C LEU A 68 5.13 12.82 -14.46
N GLU A 69 6.09 12.61 -13.55
CA GLU A 69 6.71 13.68 -12.77
C GLU A 69 7.54 14.63 -13.64
N GLU A 70 8.36 14.08 -14.55
CA GLU A 70 9.11 14.87 -15.53
C GLU A 70 8.21 15.63 -16.51
N ALA A 71 7.00 15.12 -16.77
CA ALA A 71 6.04 15.75 -17.66
C ALA A 71 5.41 17.04 -17.10
N LYS A 72 5.67 17.37 -15.82
CA LYS A 72 5.15 18.59 -15.14
C LYS A 72 3.64 18.75 -15.33
N LEU A 73 2.91 17.67 -15.05
CA LEU A 73 1.45 17.63 -15.12
C LEU A 73 0.81 18.50 -14.02
N HIS A 74 -0.47 18.77 -14.19
CA HIS A 74 -1.31 19.48 -13.21
C HIS A 74 -2.66 18.77 -13.08
N GLY A 75 -3.47 19.11 -12.07
CA GLY A 75 -4.76 18.46 -11.76
C GLY A 75 -5.85 18.46 -12.84
N ARG A 76 -5.60 19.05 -14.01
CA ARG A 76 -6.50 19.08 -15.19
C ARG A 76 -5.83 18.54 -16.47
N SER A 77 -4.65 17.94 -16.35
CA SER A 77 -3.94 17.37 -17.49
C SER A 77 -4.73 16.19 -18.08
N SER A 78 -4.76 16.09 -19.42
CA SER A 78 -5.45 15.00 -20.13
C SER A 78 -4.48 13.92 -20.56
N PHE A 79 -4.89 12.67 -20.39
CA PHE A 79 -4.11 11.51 -20.83
C PHE A 79 -3.83 11.53 -22.34
N THR A 80 -4.79 11.98 -23.16
CA THR A 80 -4.63 12.06 -24.62
C THR A 80 -3.49 12.99 -25.02
N THR A 81 -3.40 14.16 -24.39
CA THR A 81 -2.34 15.14 -24.64
C THR A 81 -0.99 14.61 -24.16
N PHE A 82 -0.96 13.98 -22.98
CA PHE A 82 0.25 13.35 -22.44
C PHE A 82 0.76 12.22 -23.34
N ALA A 83 -0.11 11.29 -23.73
CA ALA A 83 0.22 10.15 -24.57
C ALA A 83 0.71 10.58 -25.97
N SER A 84 0.13 11.65 -26.53
CA SER A 84 0.58 12.19 -27.81
C SER A 84 2.01 12.73 -27.74
N LYS A 85 2.40 13.35 -26.61
CA LYS A 85 3.74 13.92 -26.41
C LYS A 85 4.78 12.85 -26.05
N TRP A 86 4.43 11.91 -25.18
CA TRP A 86 5.37 10.96 -24.58
C TRP A 86 5.24 9.53 -25.11
N GLY A 87 4.36 9.26 -26.06
CA GLY A 87 4.07 7.92 -26.57
C GLY A 87 5.26 7.17 -27.17
N LYS A 88 6.32 7.89 -27.57
CA LYS A 88 7.57 7.31 -28.09
C LYS A 88 8.58 6.95 -27.00
N ASP A 89 8.42 7.47 -25.79
CA ASP A 89 9.31 7.25 -24.64
C ASP A 89 9.31 5.76 -24.23
N ASN A 90 10.49 5.22 -23.90
CA ASN A 90 10.63 3.81 -23.52
C ASN A 90 9.87 3.49 -22.23
N ARG A 91 9.79 4.42 -21.28
CA ARG A 91 9.04 4.28 -20.02
C ARG A 91 7.53 4.27 -20.27
N PHE A 92 7.06 5.04 -21.25
CA PHE A 92 5.66 4.98 -21.70
C PHE A 92 5.32 3.63 -22.33
N LYS A 93 6.25 3.05 -23.09
CA LYS A 93 6.10 1.73 -23.73
C LYS A 93 6.30 0.56 -22.76
N GLY A 94 7.02 0.77 -21.65
CA GLY A 94 7.32 -0.26 -20.65
C GLY A 94 6.08 -0.82 -19.95
N VAL A 95 5.01 -0.01 -19.82
CA VAL A 95 3.69 -0.52 -19.48
C VAL A 95 3.02 -1.00 -20.77
N GLU A 96 2.64 -2.26 -20.86
CA GLU A 96 2.13 -2.82 -22.13
C GLU A 96 0.68 -2.40 -22.39
N LYS A 97 -0.18 -2.45 -21.37
CA LYS A 97 -1.62 -2.24 -21.52
C LYS A 97 -1.99 -0.76 -21.49
N MET A 98 -2.71 -0.29 -22.50
CA MET A 98 -3.15 1.11 -22.59
C MET A 98 -4.04 1.52 -21.41
N ARG A 99 -4.95 0.62 -21.00
CA ARG A 99 -5.80 0.83 -19.81
C ARG A 99 -4.99 1.04 -18.53
N GLU A 100 -3.92 0.26 -18.35
CA GLU A 100 -3.05 0.38 -17.17
C GLU A 100 -2.31 1.72 -17.16
N LYS A 101 -1.85 2.21 -18.32
CA LYS A 101 -1.25 3.55 -18.45
C LYS A 101 -2.20 4.64 -18.02
N GLU A 102 -3.44 4.56 -18.49
CA GLU A 102 -4.48 5.54 -18.17
C GLU A 102 -4.88 5.49 -16.70
N GLU A 103 -4.97 4.30 -16.10
CA GLU A 103 -5.19 4.14 -14.67
C GLU A 103 -4.07 4.79 -13.83
N ILE A 104 -2.80 4.51 -14.15
CA ILE A 104 -1.64 5.12 -13.45
C ILE A 104 -1.61 6.64 -13.65
N PHE A 105 -1.91 7.13 -14.86
CA PHE A 105 -1.98 8.56 -15.16
C PHE A 105 -3.07 9.24 -14.33
N ASN A 106 -4.28 8.67 -14.31
CA ASN A 106 -5.42 9.24 -13.58
C ASN A 106 -5.18 9.25 -12.08
N GLU A 107 -4.59 8.18 -11.52
CA GLU A 107 -4.15 8.12 -10.12
C GLU A 107 -3.21 9.29 -9.80
N TYR A 108 -2.17 9.48 -10.63
CA TYR A 108 -1.20 10.56 -10.43
C TYR A 108 -1.81 11.96 -10.55
N VAL A 109 -2.67 12.21 -11.54
CA VAL A 109 -3.34 13.51 -11.72
C VAL A 109 -4.30 13.81 -10.56
N GLN A 110 -5.00 12.80 -10.03
CA GLN A 110 -5.85 12.95 -8.86
C GLN A 110 -5.03 13.26 -7.60
N GLU A 111 -3.90 12.58 -7.40
CA GLU A 111 -2.95 12.88 -6.32
C GLU A 111 -2.44 14.33 -6.41
N LEU A 112 -2.08 14.79 -7.62
CA LEU A 112 -1.65 16.18 -7.85
C LEU A 112 -2.77 17.19 -7.53
N ASP A 113 -3.99 16.98 -8.04
CA ASP A 113 -5.12 17.88 -7.75
C ASP A 113 -5.44 17.94 -6.25
N LYS A 114 -5.39 16.79 -5.57
CA LYS A 114 -5.57 16.73 -4.11
C LYS A 114 -4.47 17.51 -3.39
N LYS A 115 -3.20 17.30 -3.75
CA LYS A 115 -2.05 17.99 -3.16
C LYS A 115 -2.10 19.50 -3.39
N GLU A 116 -2.43 19.95 -4.60
CA GLU A 116 -2.58 21.37 -4.93
C GLU A 116 -3.73 22.03 -4.13
N LYS A 117 -4.86 21.34 -3.96
CA LYS A 117 -5.99 21.81 -3.16
C LYS A 117 -5.63 21.90 -1.68
N GLU A 118 -4.95 20.89 -1.16
CA GLU A 118 -4.51 20.82 0.23
C GLU A 118 -3.47 21.91 0.54
N GLU A 119 -2.46 22.08 -0.32
CA GLU A 119 -1.46 23.15 -0.18
C GLU A 119 -2.10 24.54 -0.25
N ARG A 120 -3.08 24.76 -1.13
CA ARG A 120 -3.84 26.02 -1.19
C ARG A 120 -4.64 26.25 0.10
N LYS A 121 -5.25 25.21 0.64
CA LYS A 121 -6.00 25.28 1.91
C LYS A 121 -5.05 25.58 3.07
N GLU A 122 -3.93 24.89 3.17
CA GLU A 122 -2.93 25.09 4.21
C GLU A 122 -2.33 26.50 4.18
N LYS A 123 -1.99 27.02 2.99
CA LYS A 123 -1.54 28.41 2.83
C LYS A 123 -2.60 29.40 3.31
N LYS A 124 -3.87 29.17 2.98
CA LYS A 124 -4.99 30.02 3.43
C LYS A 124 -5.17 29.96 4.96
N GLU A 125 -5.11 28.77 5.55
CA GLU A 125 -5.20 28.58 7.00
C GLU A 125 -4.00 29.16 7.73
N LYS A 126 -2.79 29.08 7.16
CA LYS A 126 -1.60 29.75 7.71
C LYS A 126 -1.77 31.27 7.72
N LEU A 127 -2.16 31.87 6.59
CA LEU A 127 -2.43 33.31 6.50
C LEU A 127 -3.50 33.75 7.52
N ARG A 128 -4.56 32.97 7.66
CA ARG A 128 -5.61 33.20 8.67
C ARG A 128 -5.05 33.15 10.10
N ARG A 129 -4.26 32.12 10.44
CA ARG A 129 -3.65 31.99 11.77
C ARG A 129 -2.71 33.15 12.07
N ASP A 130 -1.83 33.49 11.14
CA ASP A 130 -0.86 34.59 11.29
C ASP A 130 -1.59 35.94 11.48
N PHE A 131 -2.68 36.15 10.73
CA PHE A 131 -3.52 37.34 10.88
C PHE A 131 -4.25 37.40 12.22
N ILE A 132 -4.83 36.28 12.70
CA ILE A 132 -5.47 36.22 14.01
C ILE A 132 -4.46 36.44 15.14
N ALA A 133 -3.26 35.85 15.04
CA ALA A 133 -2.19 36.07 16.03
C ALA A 133 -1.80 37.55 16.13
N MET A 134 -1.66 38.23 14.99
CA MET A 134 -1.44 39.68 14.94
C MET A 134 -2.58 40.46 15.61
N LEU A 135 -3.84 40.06 15.41
CA LEU A 135 -4.97 40.68 16.08
C LEU A 135 -4.94 40.46 17.60
N MET A 136 -4.53 39.27 18.07
CA MET A 136 -4.39 38.97 19.50
C MET A 136 -3.32 39.81 20.20
N GLU A 137 -2.24 40.17 19.49
CA GLU A 137 -1.21 41.07 20.02
C GLU A 137 -1.71 42.51 20.20
N LYS A 138 -2.82 42.87 19.53
CA LYS A 138 -3.49 44.15 19.74
C LYS A 138 -4.59 43.95 20.78
N ASN A 139 -4.71 44.87 21.73
CA ASN A 139 -5.77 44.88 22.74
C ASN A 139 -7.12 45.25 22.13
N ILE A 140 -7.65 44.41 21.23
CA ILE A 140 -8.91 44.58 20.53
C ILE A 140 -10.05 44.20 21.46
N THR A 141 -11.12 45.00 21.44
CA THR A 141 -12.36 44.75 22.19
C THR A 141 -13.53 44.61 21.21
N ARG A 142 -14.69 44.10 21.66
CA ARG A 142 -15.91 44.03 20.83
C ARG A 142 -16.43 45.39 20.36
N ARG A 143 -15.97 46.50 20.94
CA ARG A 143 -16.31 47.86 20.50
C ARG A 143 -15.29 48.46 19.53
N THR A 144 -14.16 47.80 19.31
CA THR A 144 -13.11 48.30 18.41
C THR A 144 -13.63 48.37 16.98
N LYS A 145 -13.48 49.54 16.35
CA LYS A 145 -13.87 49.73 14.95
C LYS A 145 -12.75 49.28 14.03
N TRP A 146 -13.11 48.57 12.96
CA TRP A 146 -12.16 48.14 11.93
C TRP A 146 -11.38 49.32 11.33
N SER A 147 -12.06 50.45 11.09
CA SER A 147 -11.47 51.65 10.50
C SER A 147 -10.35 52.28 11.33
N SER A 148 -10.42 52.21 12.66
CA SER A 148 -9.35 52.70 13.55
C SER A 148 -8.20 51.72 13.65
N LEU A 149 -8.50 50.41 13.74
CA LEU A 149 -7.50 49.37 13.87
C LEU A 149 -6.68 49.18 12.58
N LYS A 150 -7.33 49.28 11.42
CA LYS A 150 -6.69 49.13 10.11
C LYS A 150 -5.44 50.00 9.96
N LYS A 151 -5.49 51.26 10.40
CA LYS A 151 -4.36 52.20 10.31
C LYS A 151 -3.15 51.77 11.16
N GLN A 152 -3.38 51.02 12.23
CA GLN A 152 -2.31 50.53 13.12
C GLN A 152 -1.69 49.22 12.64
N LEU A 153 -2.35 48.53 11.70
CA LEU A 153 -1.93 47.23 11.18
C LEU A 153 -1.33 47.32 9.77
N GLU A 154 -1.47 48.47 9.09
CA GLU A 154 -1.12 48.64 7.68
C GLU A 154 0.35 48.33 7.36
N ASP A 155 1.25 48.51 8.34
CA ASP A 155 2.67 48.24 8.18
C ASP A 155 3.09 46.79 8.44
N ASP A 156 2.26 45.99 9.15
CA ASP A 156 2.58 44.61 9.53
C ASP A 156 2.60 43.69 8.30
N GLU A 157 3.65 42.87 8.18
CA GLU A 157 3.81 41.93 7.07
C GLU A 157 2.67 40.91 7.00
N ARG A 158 2.13 40.47 8.15
CA ARG A 158 1.00 39.53 8.24
C ARG A 158 -0.31 40.16 7.78
N TYR A 159 -0.48 41.47 7.98
CA TYR A 159 -1.61 42.23 7.44
C TYR A 159 -1.51 42.34 5.91
N LYS A 160 -0.32 42.65 5.38
CA LYS A 160 -0.05 42.73 3.94
C LYS A 160 -0.20 41.38 3.25
N ALA A 161 0.17 40.29 3.92
CA ALA A 161 0.09 38.92 3.39
C ALA A 161 -1.34 38.44 3.07
N VAL A 162 -2.36 39.00 3.73
CA VAL A 162 -3.76 38.78 3.35
C VAL A 162 -4.13 39.77 2.26
N ASP A 163 -4.25 39.35 1.01
CA ASP A 163 -4.30 40.28 -0.13
C ASP A 163 -5.60 41.12 -0.21
N ARG A 164 -6.75 40.52 0.09
CA ARG A 164 -8.07 41.15 -0.10
C ARG A 164 -8.53 41.90 1.14
N SER A 165 -8.87 43.19 0.99
CA SER A 165 -9.41 44.02 2.09
C SER A 165 -10.68 43.45 2.72
N SER A 166 -11.58 42.85 1.94
CA SER A 166 -12.78 42.19 2.45
C SER A 166 -12.46 40.95 3.28
N SER A 167 -11.43 40.19 2.91
CA SER A 167 -10.96 39.05 3.70
C SER A 167 -10.36 39.49 5.03
N ARG A 168 -9.59 40.58 5.06
CA ARG A 168 -9.04 41.15 6.30
C ARG A 168 -10.17 41.57 7.27
N GLU A 169 -11.17 42.28 6.76
CA GLU A 169 -12.31 42.73 7.58
C GLU A 169 -13.16 41.55 8.06
N ASN A 170 -13.39 40.53 7.22
CA ASN A 170 -14.11 39.32 7.63
C ASN A 170 -13.37 38.57 8.74
N LEU A 171 -12.04 38.42 8.62
CA LEU A 171 -11.21 37.78 9.67
C LEU A 171 -11.22 38.59 10.97
N PHE A 172 -11.21 39.93 10.87
CA PHE A 172 -11.35 40.79 12.03
C PHE A 172 -12.71 40.65 12.72
N ARG A 173 -13.82 40.64 11.96
CA ARG A 173 -15.17 40.42 12.50
C ARG A 173 -15.29 39.05 13.16
N GLU A 174 -14.78 38.02 12.49
CA GLU A 174 -14.72 36.66 13.04
C GLU A 174 -13.96 36.63 14.37
N TYR A 175 -12.79 37.28 14.45
CA TYR A 175 -12.05 37.38 15.71
C TYR A 175 -12.81 38.19 16.77
N GLN A 176 -13.41 39.31 16.39
CA GLN A 176 -14.20 40.18 17.28
C GLN A 176 -15.41 39.44 17.88
N ASP A 177 -16.07 38.59 17.09
CA ASP A 177 -17.19 37.76 17.53
C ASP A 177 -16.75 36.71 18.57
N THR A 178 -15.49 36.26 18.54
CA THR A 178 -14.93 35.35 19.56
C THR A 178 -14.62 36.00 20.91
N LEU A 179 -14.51 37.34 20.96
CA LEU A 179 -14.25 38.08 22.20
C LEU A 179 -15.50 38.06 23.11
N PRO A 180 -15.37 38.08 24.45
CA PRO A 180 -16.52 38.08 25.36
C PRO A 180 -17.31 39.42 25.31
N GLU A 181 -18.65 39.35 25.33
CA GLU A 181 -19.55 40.52 25.51
C GLU A 181 -19.42 41.07 26.95
N GLU A 182 -19.33 42.39 27.10
CA GLU A 182 -19.34 43.04 28.42
C GLU A 182 -20.72 42.99 29.11
N SER A 183 -21.78 42.57 28.41
CA SER A 183 -23.14 42.43 28.96
C SER A 183 -23.61 40.98 28.91
N ASN A 184 -23.80 40.38 30.09
CA ASN A 184 -24.24 39.01 30.39
C ASN A 184 -23.24 37.88 30.09
N SER A 185 -22.37 37.70 31.08
CA SER A 185 -21.19 36.82 31.13
C SER A 185 -21.46 35.31 31.05
N VAL A 186 -22.69 34.82 31.21
CA VAL A 186 -22.91 33.36 31.33
C VAL A 186 -23.20 32.71 29.98
N THR A 187 -24.03 33.31 29.13
CA THR A 187 -24.50 32.68 27.89
C THR A 187 -23.44 32.67 26.78
N ALA A 188 -22.63 33.73 26.67
CA ALA A 188 -21.53 33.80 25.70
C ALA A 188 -20.33 32.92 26.11
N LEU A 189 -20.03 32.82 27.42
CA LEU A 189 -19.05 31.86 27.93
C LEU A 189 -19.52 30.42 27.73
N LEU A 190 -20.80 30.13 28.00
CA LEU A 190 -21.38 28.82 27.73
C LEU A 190 -21.35 28.49 26.23
N HIS A 191 -21.63 29.44 25.34
CA HIS A 191 -21.58 29.23 23.88
C HIS A 191 -20.13 29.06 23.36
N ARG A 192 -19.18 29.83 23.90
CA ARG A 192 -17.74 29.70 23.60
C ARG A 192 -17.20 28.35 24.11
N SER A 193 -17.58 27.96 25.32
CA SER A 193 -17.25 26.64 25.89
C SER A 193 -17.85 25.56 25.02
N THR A 194 -19.17 25.57 24.77
CA THR A 194 -19.82 24.54 23.94
C THR A 194 -19.25 24.47 22.53
N LEU A 195 -18.89 25.59 21.89
CA LEU A 195 -18.24 25.55 20.58
C LEU A 195 -16.82 24.99 20.65
N MET A 196 -16.03 25.32 21.68
CA MET A 196 -14.70 24.71 21.90
C MET A 196 -14.82 23.22 22.22
N ASP A 197 -15.78 22.84 23.05
CA ASP A 197 -16.07 21.46 23.45
C ASP A 197 -16.54 20.65 22.22
N LEU A 198 -17.39 21.22 21.36
CA LEU A 198 -17.83 20.59 20.11
C LEU A 198 -16.71 20.47 19.07
N ASP A 199 -15.83 21.48 18.95
CA ASP A 199 -14.68 21.43 18.04
C ASP A 199 -13.63 20.43 18.52
N GLU A 200 -13.42 20.35 19.83
CA GLU A 200 -12.52 19.38 20.45
C GLU A 200 -13.09 17.96 20.36
N GLU A 201 -14.40 17.79 20.59
CA GLU A 201 -15.10 16.51 20.39
C GLU A 201 -15.05 16.09 18.91
N ASN A 202 -15.22 17.01 17.96
CA ASN A 202 -15.08 16.71 16.53
C ASN A 202 -13.63 16.39 16.14
N ARG A 203 -12.64 17.08 16.71
CA ARG A 203 -11.23 16.73 16.52
C ARG A 203 -10.94 15.34 17.08
N GLN A 204 -11.40 15.04 18.28
CA GLN A 204 -11.26 13.73 18.91
C GLN A 204 -11.98 12.65 18.12
N LYS A 205 -13.19 12.89 17.61
CA LYS A 205 -13.90 11.95 16.72
C LYS A 205 -13.13 11.70 15.43
N ARG A 206 -12.51 12.72 14.83
CA ARG A 206 -11.70 12.57 13.61
C ARG A 206 -10.41 11.79 13.88
N VAL A 207 -9.70 12.12 14.96
CA VAL A 207 -8.48 11.41 15.38
C VAL A 207 -8.81 9.97 15.77
N ALA A 208 -9.90 9.73 16.50
CA ALA A 208 -10.37 8.39 16.85
C ALA A 208 -10.82 7.60 15.62
N ALA A 209 -11.50 8.23 14.66
CA ALA A 209 -11.87 7.58 13.40
C ALA A 209 -10.63 7.23 12.56
N GLU A 210 -9.65 8.12 12.49
CA GLU A 210 -8.39 7.89 11.78
C GLU A 210 -7.57 6.78 12.46
N ALA A 211 -7.46 6.81 13.80
CA ALA A 211 -6.82 5.75 14.57
C ALA A 211 -7.54 4.41 14.43
N ALA A 212 -8.88 4.38 14.44
CA ALA A 212 -9.67 3.16 14.24
C ALA A 212 -9.52 2.61 12.80
N ILE A 213 -9.43 3.48 11.79
CA ILE A 213 -9.16 3.07 10.41
C ILE A 213 -7.75 2.49 10.30
N GLU A 214 -6.76 3.12 10.92
CA GLU A 214 -5.38 2.67 10.89
C GLU A 214 -5.19 1.34 11.65
N GLU A 215 -5.83 1.20 12.81
CA GLU A 215 -5.88 -0.04 13.57
C GLU A 215 -6.54 -1.16 12.76
N ARG A 216 -7.69 -0.89 12.12
CA ARG A 216 -8.34 -1.87 11.24
C ARG A 216 -7.47 -2.25 10.04
N LYS A 217 -6.77 -1.30 9.42
CA LYS A 217 -5.84 -1.60 8.32
C LYS A 217 -4.71 -2.50 8.78
N LYS A 218 -4.12 -2.20 9.94
CA LYS A 218 -3.05 -2.99 10.54
C LYS A 218 -3.52 -4.38 10.92
N GLU A 219 -4.74 -4.50 11.45
CA GLU A 219 -5.37 -5.79 11.74
C GLU A 219 -5.61 -6.61 10.47
N VAL A 220 -6.16 -5.99 9.42
CA VAL A 220 -6.36 -6.66 8.11
C VAL A 220 -5.03 -7.09 7.50
N GLU A 221 -3.99 -6.27 7.61
CA GLU A 221 -2.65 -6.63 7.11
C GLU A 221 -2.03 -7.77 7.94
N ALA A 222 -2.21 -7.76 9.26
CA ALA A 222 -1.78 -8.84 10.14
C ALA A 222 -2.54 -10.13 9.87
N GLU A 223 -3.87 -10.07 9.70
CA GLU A 223 -4.74 -11.20 9.37
C GLU A 223 -4.37 -11.78 8.00
N LEU A 224 -4.16 -10.93 6.98
CA LEU A 224 -3.68 -11.37 5.67
C LEU A 224 -2.30 -12.04 5.79
N GLY A 225 -1.40 -11.48 6.59
CA GLY A 225 -0.09 -12.06 6.87
C GLY A 225 -0.17 -13.40 7.61
N GLU A 226 -1.10 -13.54 8.54
CA GLU A 226 -1.35 -14.77 9.29
C GLU A 226 -1.99 -15.84 8.41
N GLN A 227 -3.02 -15.50 7.63
CA GLN A 227 -3.62 -16.39 6.63
C GLN A 227 -2.59 -16.88 5.60
N LEU A 228 -1.64 -16.03 5.17
CA LEU A 228 -0.55 -16.45 4.29
C LEU A 228 0.41 -17.43 4.98
N LYS A 229 0.74 -17.20 6.26
CA LYS A 229 1.59 -18.10 7.06
C LYS A 229 0.88 -19.42 7.36
N GLU A 230 -0.39 -19.39 7.73
CA GLU A 230 -1.19 -20.57 8.02
C GLU A 230 -1.35 -21.43 6.77
N ARG A 231 -1.71 -20.82 5.64
CA ARG A 231 -1.74 -21.52 4.33
C ARG A 231 -0.38 -22.14 3.98
N SER A 232 0.72 -21.46 4.29
CA SER A 232 2.07 -22.00 4.06
C SER A 232 2.37 -23.19 4.98
N LYS A 233 2.05 -23.08 6.27
CA LYS A 233 2.21 -24.17 7.25
C LYS A 233 1.33 -25.37 6.93
N GLU A 234 0.09 -25.15 6.54
CA GLU A 234 -0.85 -26.20 6.15
C GLU A 234 -0.35 -26.91 4.89
N HIS A 235 0.16 -26.15 3.90
CA HIS A 235 0.80 -26.72 2.73
C HIS A 235 2.04 -27.56 3.07
N GLU A 236 2.87 -27.12 4.01
CA GLU A 236 4.01 -27.93 4.50
C GLU A 236 3.58 -29.16 5.28
N LYS A 237 2.56 -29.05 6.13
CA LYS A 237 2.02 -30.18 6.89
C LYS A 237 1.41 -31.24 5.98
N HIS A 238 0.65 -30.84 4.96
CA HIS A 238 0.13 -31.76 3.95
C HIS A 238 1.26 -32.49 3.23
N LYS A 239 2.30 -31.78 2.80
CA LYS A 239 3.48 -32.42 2.22
C LYS A 239 4.12 -33.44 3.17
N TYR A 240 4.32 -33.06 4.43
CA TYR A 240 4.91 -33.97 5.42
C TYR A 240 4.04 -35.21 5.62
N GLN A 241 2.72 -35.05 5.73
CA GLN A 241 1.77 -36.15 5.87
C GLN A 241 1.79 -37.07 4.64
N GLU A 242 1.80 -36.50 3.43
CA GLU A 242 1.94 -37.26 2.19
C GLU A 242 3.23 -38.07 2.15
N HIS A 243 4.35 -37.49 2.63
CA HIS A 243 5.62 -38.19 2.75
C HIS A 243 5.56 -39.32 3.80
N GLU A 244 4.94 -39.08 4.94
CA GLU A 244 4.79 -40.07 6.02
C GLU A 244 3.90 -41.25 5.58
N ASP A 245 2.77 -40.97 4.92
CA ASP A 245 1.85 -41.99 4.42
C ASP A 245 2.50 -42.80 3.29
N SER A 246 3.25 -42.13 2.40
CA SER A 246 4.05 -42.81 1.37
C SER A 246 5.11 -43.72 2.01
N PHE A 247 5.77 -43.27 3.07
CA PHE A 247 6.77 -44.07 3.78
C PHE A 247 6.14 -45.26 4.51
N LYS A 248 5.00 -45.07 5.18
CA LYS A 248 4.24 -46.17 5.82
C LYS A 248 3.78 -47.20 4.80
N ALA A 249 3.29 -46.77 3.65
CA ALA A 249 2.90 -47.69 2.56
C ALA A 249 4.09 -48.55 2.11
N LEU A 250 5.25 -47.92 1.88
CA LEU A 250 6.48 -48.64 1.54
C LEU A 250 6.90 -49.64 2.63
N LEU A 251 6.80 -49.28 3.91
CA LEU A 251 7.10 -50.19 5.03
C LEU A 251 6.12 -51.36 5.10
N VAL A 252 4.82 -51.13 4.90
CA VAL A 252 3.81 -52.19 4.88
C VAL A 252 4.08 -53.18 3.75
N ASP A 253 4.45 -52.68 2.56
CA ASP A 253 4.81 -53.52 1.43
C ASP A 253 6.09 -54.32 1.73
N LEU A 254 7.10 -53.71 2.35
CA LEU A 254 8.33 -54.39 2.76
C LEU A 254 8.08 -55.50 3.78
N VAL A 255 7.23 -55.25 4.78
CA VAL A 255 6.87 -56.21 5.83
C VAL A 255 6.01 -57.34 5.25
N ARG A 256 5.12 -57.07 4.30
CA ARG A 256 4.36 -58.10 3.57
C ARG A 256 5.27 -59.02 2.77
N VAL A 257 6.27 -58.48 2.08
CA VAL A 257 7.27 -59.27 1.34
C VAL A 257 8.08 -60.15 2.32
N CYS A 258 8.43 -59.62 3.49
CA CYS A 258 9.15 -60.38 4.51
C CYS A 258 8.31 -61.51 5.12
N PHE A 259 7.00 -61.28 5.37
CA PHE A 259 6.07 -62.32 5.83
C PHE A 259 5.83 -63.41 4.78
N PHE A 260 5.74 -63.04 3.50
CA PHE A 260 5.65 -64.01 2.40
C PHE A 260 6.92 -64.86 2.29
N CYS A 261 8.11 -64.28 2.47
CA CYS A 261 9.36 -65.03 2.51
C CYS A 261 9.44 -66.01 3.70
N TYR A 262 8.98 -65.59 4.89
CA TYR A 262 8.96 -66.48 6.07
C TYR A 262 7.95 -67.62 5.92
N GLN A 263 6.73 -67.36 5.41
CA GLN A 263 5.75 -68.41 5.14
C GLN A 263 6.19 -69.38 4.04
N TYR A 264 6.86 -68.90 2.99
CA TYR A 264 7.44 -69.76 1.95
C TYR A 264 8.53 -70.67 2.53
N HIS A 265 9.36 -70.16 3.45
CA HIS A 265 10.41 -70.98 4.05
C HIS A 265 9.88 -72.03 5.03
N THR A 266 8.81 -71.74 5.78
CA THR A 266 8.16 -72.74 6.64
C THR A 266 7.37 -73.78 5.86
N ALA A 267 6.74 -73.40 4.73
CA ALA A 267 5.98 -74.34 3.89
C ALA A 267 6.85 -75.28 3.02
N VAL A 268 8.14 -75.00 2.90
CA VAL A 268 9.12 -75.84 2.18
C VAL A 268 9.93 -76.73 3.15
N SER A 269 9.71 -76.60 4.46
CA SER A 269 10.43 -77.34 5.51
C SER A 269 9.60 -78.42 6.22
N ASP A 270 8.35 -78.65 5.79
CA ASP A 270 7.51 -79.83 6.11
C ASP A 270 7.34 -80.70 4.85
#